data_AF-A0A090NBR3-F1
#
_entry.id   AF-A0A090NBR3-F1
#
_cell.length_a   1.000
_cell.length_b   1.000
_cell.length_c   1.000
_cell.angle_alpha   90.00
_cell.angle_beta   90.00
_cell.angle_gamma   90.00
#
_symmetry.space_group_name_H-M   'P 1'
#
loop_
_entity.id
_entity.type
_entity.pdbx_description
1 polymer ?
#
loop_
_entity_poly.entity_id
_entity_poly.type
_entity_poly.pdbx_seq_one_letter_code
_entity_poly.pdbx_strand_id
1 'polypeptide(L)'
;MQQRLRDVNALDAKYTKELADAKAENDALRRKLDNGGRVLVKGKCPVPSSAETSSASGMGNDATVELSPVAGRNVLGIRDGIISDQTALRMLQEYIRIQCLGG
;
A
#
# COMPACT_ATOMS: atom_id res chain seq x y z
N MET A 1 -9.87 11.89 -34.17
CA MET A 1 -9.00 10.71 -33.93
C MET A 1 -7.72 11.05 -33.17
N GLN A 2 -6.94 12.08 -33.57
CA GLN A 2 -5.70 12.50 -32.88
C GLN A 2 -5.86 12.89 -31.40
N GLN A 3 -7.00 13.44 -30.99
CA GLN A 3 -7.24 13.83 -29.59
C GLN A 3 -7.27 12.61 -28.66
N ARG A 4 -8.17 11.66 -28.96
CA ARG A 4 -8.31 10.39 -28.23
C ARG A 4 -6.98 9.63 -28.08
N LEU A 5 -6.16 9.56 -29.12
CA LEU A 5 -4.86 8.90 -29.03
C LEU A 5 -3.90 9.63 -28.06
N ARG A 6 -3.88 10.96 -28.11
CA ARG A 6 -3.07 11.77 -27.17
C ARG A 6 -3.54 11.57 -25.73
N ASP A 7 -4.84 11.55 -25.49
CA ASP A 7 -5.42 11.39 -24.17
C ASP A 7 -5.12 10.01 -23.58
N VAL A 8 -5.20 8.95 -24.39
CA VAL A 8 -4.84 7.58 -23.98
C VAL A 8 -3.34 7.47 -23.67
N ASN A 9 -2.48 8.04 -24.51
CA ASN A 9 -1.03 8.02 -24.26
C ASN A 9 -0.66 8.81 -22.99
N ALA A 10 -1.33 9.93 -22.72
CA ALA A 10 -1.14 10.69 -21.50
C ALA A 10 -1.58 9.90 -20.26
N LEU A 11 -2.70 9.19 -20.36
CA LEU A 11 -3.21 8.33 -19.30
C LEU A 11 -2.25 7.17 -18.98
N ASP A 12 -1.76 6.50 -20.02
CA ASP A 12 -0.78 5.42 -19.91
C ASP A 12 0.53 5.89 -19.27
N ALA A 13 1.08 7.01 -19.75
CA ALA A 13 2.30 7.58 -19.20
C ALA A 13 2.16 7.95 -17.72
N LYS A 14 1.01 8.52 -17.33
CA LYS A 14 0.70 8.86 -15.94
C LYS A 14 0.71 7.62 -15.05
N TYR A 15 -0.11 6.60 -15.38
CA TYR A 15 -0.26 5.44 -14.50
C TYR A 15 0.94 4.50 -14.53
N THR A 16 1.69 4.45 -15.65
CA THR A 16 2.98 3.74 -15.70
C THR A 16 3.98 4.37 -14.73
N LYS A 17 4.08 5.70 -14.70
CA LYS A 17 4.95 6.40 -13.76
C LYS A 17 4.53 6.19 -12.31
N GLU A 18 3.25 6.40 -11.99
CA GLU A 18 2.73 6.21 -10.63
C GLU A 18 2.95 4.77 -10.13
N LEU A 19 2.77 3.77 -11.01
CA LEU A 19 3.03 2.37 -10.68
C LEU A 19 4.51 2.10 -10.42
N ALA A 20 5.39 2.64 -11.26
CA ALA A 20 6.84 2.48 -11.11
C ALA A 20 7.34 3.12 -9.81
N ASP A 21 6.87 4.33 -9.49
CA ASP A 21 7.23 5.04 -8.27
C ASP A 21 6.77 4.26 -7.02
N ALA A 22 5.53 3.79 -7.00
CA ALA A 22 4.99 3.00 -5.89
C ALA A 22 5.70 1.64 -5.71
N LYS A 23 6.09 0.99 -6.81
CA LYS A 23 6.91 -0.24 -6.77
C LYS A 23 8.31 0.03 -6.24
N ALA A 24 8.95 1.11 -6.67
CA ALA A 24 10.27 1.51 -6.18
C ALA A 24 10.25 1.78 -4.67
N GLU A 25 9.20 2.41 -4.14
CA GLU A 25 9.00 2.55 -2.70
C GLU A 25 8.84 1.20 -1.99
N ASN A 26 8.06 0.27 -2.54
CA ASN A 26 7.91 -1.07 -1.98
C ASN A 26 9.24 -1.83 -1.93
N ASP A 27 10.01 -1.77 -3.00
CA ASP A 27 11.33 -2.38 -3.08
C ASP A 27 12.31 -1.75 -2.08
N ALA A 28 12.23 -0.44 -1.85
CA ALA A 28 13.03 0.21 -0.81
C ALA A 28 12.68 -0.34 0.59
N LEU A 29 11.39 -0.58 0.89
CA LEU A 29 10.97 -1.22 2.14
C LEU A 29 11.46 -2.66 2.25
N ARG A 30 11.43 -3.43 1.15
CA ARG A 30 11.95 -4.82 1.11
C ARG A 30 13.43 -4.83 1.45
N ARG A 31 14.24 -4.01 0.76
CA ARG A 31 15.67 -3.87 1.05
C ARG A 31 15.95 -3.46 2.49
N LYS A 32 15.12 -2.58 3.06
CA LYS A 32 15.25 -2.17 4.47
C LYS A 32 15.07 -3.36 5.41
N LEU A 33 14.07 -4.21 5.19
CA LEU A 33 13.85 -5.42 6.00
C LEU A 33 14.95 -6.45 5.81
N ASP A 34 15.40 -6.67 4.57
CA ASP A 34 16.46 -7.64 4.28
C ASP A 34 17.81 -7.23 4.92
N ASN A 35 18.04 -5.92 5.09
CA ASN A 35 19.18 -5.37 5.83
C ASN A 35 18.98 -5.35 7.36
N GLY A 36 17.93 -6.00 7.88
CA GLY A 36 17.64 -6.06 9.33
C GLY A 36 16.99 -4.81 9.91
N GLY A 37 16.57 -3.86 9.07
CA GLY A 37 15.83 -2.67 9.50
C GLY A 37 14.36 -2.96 9.79
N ARG A 38 13.67 -1.98 10.39
CA ARG A 38 12.23 -2.06 10.71
C ARG A 38 11.39 -1.15 9.82
N VAL A 39 10.18 -1.60 9.47
CA VAL A 39 9.17 -0.81 8.74
C VAL A 39 8.00 -0.49 9.67
N LEU A 40 7.56 0.77 9.66
CA LEU A 40 6.41 1.22 10.45
C LEU A 40 5.13 1.05 9.64
N VAL A 41 4.12 0.44 10.26
CA VAL A 41 2.78 0.29 9.67
C VAL A 41 1.81 1.11 10.50
N LYS A 42 0.98 1.91 9.84
CA LYS A 42 -0.10 2.64 10.51
C LYS A 42 -1.18 1.64 10.92
N GLY A 43 -1.19 1.26 12.19
CA GLY A 43 -2.22 0.43 12.80
C GLY A 43 -3.21 1.26 13.61
N LYS A 44 -4.44 0.76 13.76
CA LYS A 44 -5.39 1.25 14.76
C LYS A 44 -5.90 0.05 15.54
N CYS A 45 -5.57 0.00 16.83
CA CYS A 45 -6.09 -1.00 17.75
C CYS A 45 -7.25 -0.37 18.53
N PRO A 46 -8.52 -0.70 18.23
CA PRO A 46 -9.62 -0.32 19.09
C PRO A 46 -9.50 -1.11 20.40
N VAL A 47 -9.34 -0.40 21.53
CA VAL A 47 -9.39 -1.02 22.86
C VAL A 47 -10.86 -1.17 23.24
N PRO A 48 -11.36 -2.36 23.62
CA PRO A 48 -12.74 -2.51 24.07
C PRO A 48 -12.96 -1.73 25.38
N SER A 49 -14.06 -0.98 25.44
CA SER A 49 -14.46 -0.08 26.55
C SER A 49 -14.60 -0.77 27.92
N SER A 50 -14.60 -2.10 27.99
CA SER A 50 -14.63 -2.87 29.23
C SER A 50 -13.28 -2.92 29.97
N ALA A 51 -12.22 -2.33 29.41
CA ALA A 51 -10.91 -2.20 30.08
C ALA A 51 -10.76 -0.92 30.93
N GLU A 52 -11.81 -0.10 31.04
CA GLU A 52 -11.78 1.14 31.84
C GLU A 52 -11.91 0.93 33.36
N THR A 53 -12.04 -0.31 33.85
CA THR A 53 -11.96 -0.61 35.28
C THR A 53 -10.53 -0.95 35.69
N SER A 54 -9.82 0.09 36.14
CA SER A 54 -8.67 0.12 37.04
C SER A 54 -8.07 -1.24 37.43
N SER A 55 -6.95 -1.61 36.79
CA SER A 55 -5.95 -2.48 37.41
C SER A 55 -4.58 -1.81 37.23
N ALA A 56 -3.75 -1.88 38.28
CA ALA A 56 -2.53 -1.09 38.45
C ALA A 56 -1.71 -0.95 37.16
N SER A 57 -1.32 0.28 36.83
CA SER A 57 -0.44 0.61 35.71
C SER A 57 0.97 0.06 35.92
N GLY A 58 1.11 -1.25 35.77
CA GLY A 58 2.38 -1.91 35.51
C GLY A 58 2.55 -2.03 34.00
N MET A 59 3.54 -1.33 33.44
CA MET A 59 3.97 -1.58 32.06
C MET A 59 4.50 -3.02 32.02
N GLY A 60 3.71 -3.94 31.49
CA GLY A 60 4.14 -5.32 31.29
C GLY A 60 5.43 -5.31 30.47
N ASN A 61 6.49 -5.94 30.98
CA ASN A 61 7.73 -6.15 30.24
C ASN A 61 7.53 -7.32 29.27
N ASP A 62 6.53 -7.19 28.40
CA ASP A 62 6.21 -8.20 27.41
C ASP A 62 7.21 -8.09 26.25
N ALA A 63 7.49 -9.23 25.61
CA ALA A 63 8.39 -9.26 24.47
C ALA A 63 7.82 -8.35 23.36
N THR A 64 8.71 -7.66 22.63
CA THR A 64 8.29 -6.92 21.44
C THR A 64 7.61 -7.89 20.48
N VAL A 65 6.36 -7.61 20.10
CA VAL A 65 5.64 -8.40 19.10
C VAL A 65 6.27 -8.09 17.74
N GLU A 66 7.10 -9.00 17.26
CA GLU A 66 7.69 -8.94 15.91
C GLU A 66 7.06 -10.02 15.03
N LEU A 67 6.72 -9.64 13.78
CA LEU A 67 6.36 -10.62 12.77
C LEU A 67 7.58 -11.50 12.47
N SER A 68 7.34 -12.78 12.19
CA SER A 68 8.40 -13.65 11.68
C SER A 68 8.99 -13.05 10.39
N PRO A 69 10.28 -13.29 10.08
CA PRO A 69 10.90 -12.77 8.85
C PRO A 69 10.12 -13.14 7.57
N VAL A 70 9.48 -14.31 7.55
CA VAL A 70 8.60 -14.77 6.46
C VAL A 70 7.34 -13.93 6.39
N ALA A 71 6.65 -13.73 7.53
CA ALA A 71 5.44 -12.92 7.58
C ALA A 71 5.71 -11.46 7.19
N GLY A 72 6.84 -10.89 7.65
CA GLY A 72 7.26 -9.52 7.28
C GLY A 72 7.44 -9.35 5.76
N ARG A 73 8.08 -10.32 5.09
CA ARG A 73 8.23 -10.31 3.62
C ARG A 73 6.89 -10.48 2.90
N ASN A 74 6.02 -11.36 3.39
CA ASN A 74 4.71 -11.60 2.79
C ASN A 74 3.83 -10.34 2.80
N VAL A 75 3.91 -9.51 3.84
CA VAL A 75 3.19 -8.22 3.89
C VAL A 75 3.57 -7.30 2.74
N LEU A 76 4.86 -7.19 2.40
CA LEU A 76 5.33 -6.38 1.27
C LEU A 76 5.01 -7.01 -0.09
N GLY A 77 4.88 -8.35 -0.15
CA GLY A 77 4.30 -9.06 -1.29
C GLY A 77 2.85 -8.69 -1.53
N ILE A 78 2.03 -8.73 -0.48
CA ILE A 78 0.60 -8.33 -0.53
C ILE A 78 0.48 -6.86 -0.93
N ARG A 79 1.29 -5.97 -0.35
CA ARG A 79 1.29 -4.54 -0.71
C ARG A 79 1.58 -4.33 -2.21
N ASP A 80 2.51 -5.08 -2.78
CA ASP A 80 2.87 -4.98 -4.21
C ASP A 80 1.71 -5.42 -5.12
N GLY A 81 1.04 -6.53 -4.79
CA GLY A 81 -0.19 -6.95 -5.47
C GLY A 81 -1.27 -5.87 -5.44
N ILE A 82 -1.55 -5.31 -4.25
CA ILE A 82 -2.53 -4.23 -4.08
C ILE A 82 -2.17 -3.00 -4.91
N ILE A 83 -0.90 -2.60 -4.96
CA ILE A 83 -0.44 -1.46 -5.78
C ILE A 83 -0.74 -1.70 -7.27
N SER A 84 -0.45 -2.90 -7.76
CA SER A 84 -0.70 -3.30 -9.15
C SER A 84 -2.20 -3.25 -9.46
N ASP A 85 -3.02 -3.93 -8.65
CA ASP A 85 -4.46 -4.04 -8.86
C ASP A 85 -5.15 -2.67 -8.79
N GLN A 86 -4.82 -1.85 -7.79
CA GLN A 86 -5.40 -0.52 -7.67
C GLN A 86 -5.02 0.39 -8.83
N THR A 87 -3.78 0.30 -9.33
CA THR A 87 -3.36 1.09 -10.49
C THR A 87 -4.09 0.66 -11.75
N ALA A 88 -4.21 -0.65 -11.99
CA ALA A 88 -4.97 -1.18 -13.12
C ALA A 88 -6.45 -0.74 -13.07
N LEU A 89 -7.08 -0.84 -11.90
CA LEU A 89 -8.47 -0.41 -11.70
C LEU A 89 -8.65 1.10 -11.92
N ARG A 90 -7.76 1.94 -11.37
CA ARG A 90 -7.82 3.40 -11.55
C ARG A 90 -7.65 3.78 -13.02
N MET A 91 -6.65 3.21 -13.70
CA MET A 91 -6.42 3.44 -15.13
C MET A 91 -7.65 3.06 -15.95
N LEU A 92 -8.21 1.87 -15.73
CA LEU A 92 -9.39 1.41 -16.47
C LEU A 92 -10.61 2.30 -16.22
N GLN A 93 -10.88 2.66 -14.96
CA GLN A 93 -11.99 3.55 -14.61
C GLN A 93 -11.85 4.91 -15.31
N GLU A 94 -10.65 5.48 -15.30
CA GLU A 94 -10.40 6.80 -15.90
C GLU A 94 -10.44 6.73 -17.43
N TYR A 95 -9.92 5.66 -18.02
CA TYR A 95 -10.07 5.39 -19.45
C TYR A 95 -11.55 5.36 -19.86
N ILE A 96 -12.39 4.63 -19.13
CA ILE A 96 -13.83 4.55 -19.41
C ILE A 96 -14.49 5.93 -19.28
N ARG A 97 -14.17 6.69 -18.22
CA ARG A 97 -14.73 8.04 -18.04
C ARG A 97 -14.38 8.96 -19.20
N ILE A 98 -13.10 9.03 -19.58
CA ILE A 98 -12.63 9.96 -20.61
C ILE A 98 -13.05 9.49 -22.01
N GLN A 99 -12.93 8.19 -22.31
CA GLN A 99 -13.05 7.68 -23.67
C GLN A 99 -14.43 7.13 -24.02
N CYS A 100 -15.21 6.68 -23.05
CA CYS A 100 -16.50 6.03 -23.31
C CYS A 100 -17.69 6.87 -22.85
N LEU A 101 -17.56 7.59 -21.72
CA LEU A 101 -18.66 8.33 -21.10
C LEU A 101 -18.55 9.85 -21.28
N GLY A 102 -17.36 10.38 -21.57
CA GLY A 102 -17.07 11.81 -21.69
C GLY A 102 -17.32 12.40 -23.09
N GLY A 103 -18.28 11.85 -23.83
CA GLY A 103 -18.71 12.34 -25.15
C GLY A 103 -19.85 13.34 -25.05
#